data_AF-F8SYE3-F1
#
_entry.id   AF-F8SYE3-F1
#
_cell.length_a   1.000
_cell.length_b   1.000
_cell.length_c   1.000
_cell.angle_alpha   90.00
_cell.angle_beta   90.00
_cell.angle_gamma   90.00
#
_symmetry.space_group_name_H-M   'P 1'
#
loop_
_entity.id
_entity.type
_entity.pdbx_description
1 polymer ?
#
loop_
_entity_poly.entity_id
_entity_poly.type
_entity_poly.pdbx_seq_one_letter_code
_entity_poly.pdbx_strand_id
1 'polypeptide(L)'
;MIFNKYKKLNIIFMNSENLIRRYVITGSRRFSNYWWASVVFLGATGFLLTGLSSYVGENLFPLIQSQNIPFFPQGLVMSFYGILGLLLSIYLWLTILWNVGGGFNEFNKKEGIIRIFRWGFPGKSRCIDVAYSLKDVEAIRVDFKQGVNPQRTLYLRVKGKREIPLNQIGQPLTIEEVEKQAAELAKFLQVAVEGI
;
A
#
# COMPACT_ATOMS: atom_id res chain seq x y z
N MET A 1 -27.43 31.91 -36.34
CA MET A 1 -26.05 32.44 -36.17
C MET A 1 -25.55 32.50 -34.72
N ILE A 2 -26.26 31.93 -33.73
CA ILE A 2 -25.93 32.04 -32.29
C ILE A 2 -25.19 30.80 -31.75
N PHE A 3 -25.23 29.67 -32.47
CA PHE A 3 -24.63 28.40 -32.03
C PHE A 3 -23.10 28.32 -32.11
N ASN A 4 -22.43 29.23 -32.84
CA ASN A 4 -20.98 29.17 -33.02
C ASN A 4 -20.18 29.92 -31.94
N LYS A 5 -20.85 30.72 -31.09
CA LYS A 5 -20.20 31.48 -30.00
C LYS A 5 -19.99 30.61 -28.74
N TYR A 6 -20.90 29.66 -28.48
CA TYR A 6 -20.82 28.75 -27.32
C TYR A 6 -19.75 27.66 -27.46
N LYS A 7 -19.46 27.20 -28.69
CA LYS A 7 -18.36 26.23 -28.92
C LYS A 7 -16.98 26.88 -28.71
N LYS A 8 -16.84 28.16 -29.04
CA LYS A 8 -15.59 28.92 -28.80
C LYS A 8 -15.41 29.32 -27.33
N LEU A 9 -16.50 29.52 -26.59
CA LEU A 9 -16.46 29.82 -25.15
C LEU A 9 -16.17 28.56 -24.29
N ASN A 10 -16.65 27.38 -24.71
CA ASN A 10 -16.32 26.10 -24.05
C ASN A 10 -14.90 25.60 -24.34
N ILE A 11 -14.20 26.15 -25.35
CA ILE A 11 -12.77 25.86 -25.59
C ILE A 11 -11.87 26.71 -24.65
N ILE A 12 -12.36 27.86 -24.18
CA ILE A 12 -11.59 28.76 -23.30
C ILE A 12 -11.67 28.32 -21.82
N PHE A 13 -12.61 27.43 -21.49
CA PHE A 13 -12.76 26.82 -20.16
C PHE A 13 -12.37 25.32 -20.12
N MET A 14 -11.40 24.88 -20.94
CA MET A 14 -10.54 23.74 -20.51
C MET A 14 -9.60 24.27 -19.43
N ASN A 15 -10.20 24.40 -18.26
CA ASN A 15 -9.67 24.89 -17.00
C ASN A 15 -8.23 24.40 -16.79
N SER A 16 -7.32 25.36 -16.55
CA SER A 16 -6.00 25.24 -15.93
C SER A 16 -5.41 23.83 -15.99
N GLU A 17 -4.48 23.58 -16.92
CA GLU A 17 -3.64 22.38 -16.85
C GLU A 17 -3.25 22.15 -15.39
N ASN A 18 -3.70 21.05 -14.79
CA ASN A 18 -3.28 20.68 -13.44
C ASN A 18 -1.78 20.39 -13.55
N LEU A 19 -0.97 21.43 -13.41
CA LEU A 19 0.49 21.40 -13.49
C LEU A 19 1.08 20.56 -12.36
N ILE A 20 0.26 20.11 -11.41
CA ILE A 20 0.62 19.23 -10.31
C ILE A 20 -0.25 17.98 -10.40
N ARG A 21 0.38 16.81 -10.50
CA ARG A 21 -0.28 15.50 -10.37
C ARG A 21 0.23 14.78 -9.15
N ARG A 22 -0.67 14.33 -8.28
CA ARG A 22 -0.33 13.57 -7.08
C ARG A 22 -1.01 12.21 -7.09
N TYR A 23 -0.21 11.16 -6.99
CA TYR A 23 -0.67 9.78 -6.87
C TYR A 23 -0.42 9.31 -5.44
N VAL A 24 -1.49 9.00 -4.71
CA VAL A 24 -1.39 8.48 -3.34
C VAL A 24 -1.15 6.98 -3.39
N ILE A 25 -0.23 6.52 -2.55
CA ILE A 25 0.12 5.12 -2.40
C ILE A 25 -0.38 4.64 -1.04
N THR A 26 -1.36 3.74 -1.08
CA THR A 26 -1.89 3.03 0.07
C THR A 26 -0.88 2.01 0.55
N GLY A 27 -0.35 2.22 1.75
CA GLY A 27 0.58 1.30 2.40
C GLY A 27 -0.15 0.18 3.13
N SER A 28 0.18 0.02 4.41
CA SER A 28 -0.40 -0.97 5.30
C SER A 28 -1.87 -0.71 5.67
N ARG A 29 -2.43 0.47 5.43
CA ARG A 29 -3.84 0.81 5.72
C ARG A 29 -4.81 0.29 4.66
N ARG A 30 -4.68 -0.98 4.29
CA ARG A 30 -5.61 -1.68 3.39
C ARG A 30 -6.66 -2.41 4.20
N PHE A 31 -7.88 -2.49 3.68
CA PHE A 31 -8.97 -3.24 4.31
C PHE A 31 -8.55 -4.69 4.65
N SER A 32 -7.85 -5.36 3.73
CA SER A 32 -7.33 -6.72 3.96
C SER A 32 -6.42 -6.81 5.19
N ASN A 33 -5.58 -5.79 5.44
CA ASN A 33 -4.69 -5.79 6.61
C ASN A 33 -5.49 -5.60 7.90
N TYR A 34 -6.50 -4.72 7.91
CA TYR A 34 -7.41 -4.56 9.05
C TYR A 34 -8.15 -5.86 9.35
N TRP A 35 -8.66 -6.52 8.30
CA TRP A 35 -9.35 -7.81 8.42
C TRP A 35 -8.44 -8.86 9.07
N TRP A 36 -7.24 -9.09 8.52
CA TRP A 36 -6.30 -10.08 9.06
C TRP A 36 -5.83 -9.73 10.47
N ALA A 37 -5.52 -8.48 10.75
CA ALA A 37 -5.12 -8.05 12.11
C ALA A 37 -6.22 -8.35 13.13
N SER A 38 -7.48 -8.16 12.76
CA SER A 38 -8.66 -8.42 13.62
C SER A 38 -8.92 -9.93 13.80
N VAL A 39 -8.89 -10.71 12.72
CA VAL A 39 -9.08 -12.17 12.77
C VAL A 39 -8.00 -12.83 13.63
N VAL A 40 -6.73 -12.46 13.42
CA VAL A 40 -5.61 -12.99 14.22
C VAL A 40 -5.73 -12.56 15.69
N PHE A 41 -6.15 -11.31 15.96
CA PHE A 41 -6.37 -10.83 17.33
C PHE A 41 -7.42 -11.67 18.06
N LEU A 42 -8.59 -11.86 17.44
CA LEU A 42 -9.70 -12.60 18.03
C LEU A 42 -9.34 -14.07 18.24
N GLY A 43 -8.73 -14.71 17.25
CA GLY A 43 -8.26 -16.09 17.37
C GLY A 43 -7.22 -16.27 18.47
N ALA A 44 -6.21 -15.38 18.51
CA ALA A 44 -5.15 -15.44 19.52
C ALA A 44 -5.66 -15.18 20.94
N THR A 45 -6.58 -14.23 21.09
CA THR A 45 -7.25 -13.97 22.38
C THR A 45 -8.06 -15.18 22.82
N GLY A 46 -8.79 -15.82 21.90
CA GLY A 46 -9.54 -17.05 22.17
C GLY A 46 -8.63 -18.19 22.64
N PHE A 47 -7.51 -18.45 21.95
CA PHE A 47 -6.54 -19.46 22.36
C PHE A 47 -5.91 -19.16 23.73
N LEU A 48 -5.55 -17.90 23.98
CA LEU A 48 -4.98 -17.49 25.26
C LEU A 48 -5.98 -17.69 26.40
N LEU A 49 -7.23 -17.26 26.22
CA LEU A 49 -8.30 -17.40 27.20
C LEU A 49 -8.60 -18.87 27.50
N THR A 50 -8.67 -19.73 26.48
CA THR A 50 -8.87 -21.18 26.68
C THR A 50 -7.72 -21.80 27.46
N GLY A 51 -6.47 -21.46 27.14
CA GLY A 51 -5.30 -21.96 27.87
C GLY A 51 -5.24 -21.49 29.32
N LEU A 52 -5.55 -20.21 29.58
CA LEU A 52 -5.64 -19.65 30.94
C LEU A 52 -6.79 -20.28 31.74
N SER A 53 -7.92 -20.51 31.09
CA SER A 53 -9.10 -21.12 31.70
C SER A 53 -8.82 -22.58 32.08
N SER A 54 -8.09 -23.32 31.23
CA SER A 54 -7.59 -24.66 31.52
C SER A 54 -6.58 -24.71 32.68
N TYR A 55 -5.75 -23.66 32.85
CA TYR A 55 -4.84 -23.53 34.00
C TYR A 55 -5.57 -23.26 35.32
N VAL A 56 -6.61 -22.42 35.29
CA VAL A 56 -7.40 -22.05 36.48
C VAL A 56 -8.42 -23.14 36.84
N GLY A 57 -8.87 -23.94 35.87
CA GLY A 57 -9.90 -24.97 36.07
C GLY A 57 -11.34 -24.44 36.05
N GLU A 58 -11.52 -23.15 35.74
CA GLU A 58 -12.81 -22.45 35.69
C GLU A 58 -12.99 -21.78 34.33
N ASN A 59 -14.23 -21.68 33.84
CA ASN A 59 -14.55 -21.00 32.59
C ASN A 59 -14.41 -19.47 32.75
N LEU A 60 -13.31 -18.89 32.26
CA LEU A 60 -13.07 -17.44 32.33
C LEU A 60 -14.02 -16.62 31.45
N PHE A 61 -14.66 -17.27 30.48
CA PHE A 61 -15.59 -16.63 29.56
C PHE A 61 -16.77 -17.56 29.28
N PRO A 62 -18.03 -17.08 29.29
CA PRO A 62 -19.21 -17.93 29.13
C PRO A 62 -19.29 -18.65 27.78
N LEU A 63 -18.60 -18.16 26.75
CA LEU A 63 -18.51 -18.80 25.43
C LEU A 63 -17.44 -19.91 25.36
N ILE A 64 -16.59 -20.06 26.38
CA ILE A 64 -15.46 -21.00 26.38
C ILE A 64 -15.74 -22.08 27.43
N GLN A 65 -16.04 -23.29 26.96
CA GLN A 65 -16.17 -24.48 27.82
C GLN A 65 -14.79 -25.16 27.95
N SER A 66 -14.03 -24.78 28.97
CA SER A 66 -12.69 -25.30 29.23
C SER A 66 -12.64 -26.39 30.32
N GLN A 67 -13.77 -26.64 31.00
CA GLN A 67 -13.90 -27.61 32.11
C GLN A 67 -13.36 -29.02 31.81
N ASN A 68 -13.29 -29.42 30.53
CA ASN A 68 -12.82 -30.74 30.10
C ASN A 68 -11.44 -30.73 29.43
N ILE A 69 -10.76 -29.58 29.34
CA ILE A 69 -9.46 -29.46 28.66
C ILE A 69 -8.35 -29.53 29.71
N PRO A 70 -7.52 -30.60 29.73
CA PRO A 70 -6.38 -30.66 30.64
C PRO A 70 -5.32 -29.62 30.25
N PHE A 71 -4.79 -28.91 31.25
CA PHE A 71 -3.78 -27.87 31.01
C PHE A 71 -2.55 -28.42 30.31
N PHE A 72 -2.05 -29.57 30.76
CA PHE A 72 -0.95 -30.25 30.09
C PHE A 72 -1.46 -31.45 29.28
N PRO A 73 -1.08 -31.58 27.99
CA PRO A 73 -0.28 -30.65 27.18
C PRO A 73 -1.12 -29.57 26.45
N GLN A 74 -2.43 -29.77 26.33
CA GLN A 74 -3.28 -29.06 25.37
C GLN A 74 -3.48 -27.58 25.73
N GLY A 75 -3.81 -27.27 26.98
CA GLY A 75 -3.97 -25.89 27.45
C GLY A 75 -2.68 -25.08 27.33
N LEU A 76 -1.53 -25.68 27.65
CA LEU A 76 -0.20 -25.07 27.52
C LEU A 76 0.12 -24.69 26.07
N VAL A 77 -0.16 -25.60 25.13
CA VAL A 77 0.04 -25.35 23.70
C VAL A 77 -0.89 -24.23 23.21
N MET A 78 -2.15 -24.21 23.67
CA MET A 78 -3.09 -23.12 23.36
C MET A 78 -2.61 -21.77 23.90
N SER A 79 -2.10 -21.72 25.13
CA SER A 79 -1.49 -20.50 25.68
C SER A 79 -0.30 -20.02 24.85
N PHE A 80 0.58 -20.93 24.41
CA PHE A 80 1.74 -20.57 23.60
C PHE A 80 1.33 -19.98 22.23
N TYR A 81 0.42 -20.64 21.51
CA TYR A 81 -0.10 -20.12 20.24
C TYR A 81 -0.90 -18.82 20.43
N GLY A 82 -1.62 -18.67 21.55
CA GLY A 82 -2.30 -17.43 21.89
C GLY A 82 -1.34 -16.26 22.08
N ILE A 83 -0.23 -16.46 22.81
CA ILE A 83 0.80 -15.43 22.99
C ILE A 83 1.45 -15.07 21.65
N LEU A 84 1.88 -16.06 20.86
CA LEU A 84 2.49 -15.81 19.55
C LEU A 84 1.53 -15.09 18.60
N GLY A 85 0.25 -15.50 18.58
CA GLY A 85 -0.77 -14.86 17.76
C GLY A 85 -1.06 -13.43 18.20
N LEU A 86 -1.06 -13.14 19.51
CA LEU A 86 -1.23 -11.78 20.04
C LEU A 86 -0.05 -10.89 19.66
N LEU A 87 1.18 -11.38 19.81
CA LEU A 87 2.39 -10.66 19.36
C LEU A 87 2.34 -10.35 17.86
N LEU A 88 1.93 -11.33 17.05
CA LEU A 88 1.74 -11.14 15.61
C LEU A 88 0.64 -10.11 15.31
N SER A 89 -0.50 -10.19 15.99
CA SER A 89 -1.59 -9.24 15.80
C SER A 89 -1.19 -7.81 16.19
N ILE A 90 -0.51 -7.64 17.33
CA ILE A 90 0.04 -6.35 17.77
C ILE A 90 0.99 -5.81 16.70
N TYR A 91 1.88 -6.64 16.16
CA TYR A 91 2.78 -6.25 15.07
C TYR A 91 2.02 -5.78 13.82
N LEU A 92 0.95 -6.47 13.43
CA LEU A 92 0.10 -6.07 12.29
C LEU A 92 -0.60 -4.73 12.56
N TRP A 93 -1.20 -4.56 13.75
CA TRP A 93 -1.84 -3.31 14.15
C TRP A 93 -0.87 -2.13 14.21
N LEU A 94 0.34 -2.34 14.73
CA LEU A 94 1.40 -1.34 14.74
C LEU A 94 1.83 -0.96 13.32
N THR A 95 1.97 -1.94 12.43
CA THR A 95 2.28 -1.72 11.01
C THR A 95 1.19 -0.87 10.33
N ILE A 96 -0.08 -1.13 10.62
CA ILE A 96 -1.23 -0.34 10.15
C ILE A 96 -1.21 1.08 10.73
N LEU A 97 -0.97 1.21 12.04
CA LEU A 97 -0.91 2.49 12.76
C LEU A 97 0.13 3.41 12.10
N TRP A 98 1.33 2.88 11.86
CA TRP A 98 2.43 3.63 11.26
C TRP A 98 2.31 3.88 9.75
N ASN A 99 1.30 3.30 9.09
CA ASN A 99 1.08 3.37 7.65
C ASN A 99 2.33 2.99 6.83
N VAL A 100 3.03 1.93 7.26
CA VAL A 100 4.25 1.45 6.62
C VAL A 100 3.99 1.14 5.14
N GLY A 101 4.89 1.58 4.27
CA GLY A 101 4.77 1.47 2.80
C GLY A 101 3.83 2.51 2.17
N GLY A 102 3.14 3.33 2.97
CA GLY A 102 2.25 4.37 2.47
C GLY A 102 3.04 5.57 1.97
N GLY A 103 2.48 6.36 1.06
CA GLY A 103 3.20 7.49 0.52
C GLY A 103 2.48 8.21 -0.59
N PHE A 104 3.21 9.00 -1.35
CA PHE A 104 2.70 9.63 -2.56
C PHE A 104 3.82 9.92 -3.56
N ASN A 105 3.44 10.01 -4.82
CA ASN A 105 4.28 10.57 -5.88
C ASN A 105 3.65 11.88 -6.32
N GLU A 106 4.41 12.96 -6.28
CA GLU A 106 3.98 14.27 -6.76
C GLU A 106 4.85 14.70 -7.94
N PHE A 107 4.20 15.04 -9.04
CA PHE A 107 4.83 15.52 -10.26
C PHE A 107 4.40 16.98 -10.46
N ASN A 108 5.31 17.92 -10.18
CA ASN A 108 5.03 19.36 -10.21
C ASN A 108 5.76 20.02 -11.38
N LYS A 109 5.03 20.33 -12.46
CA LYS A 109 5.52 21.09 -13.62
C LYS A 109 5.78 22.57 -13.34
N LYS A 110 5.12 23.18 -12.34
CA LYS A 110 5.37 24.58 -11.99
C LYS A 110 6.77 24.76 -11.44
N GLU A 111 7.16 23.86 -10.53
CA GLU A 111 8.47 23.91 -9.87
C GLU A 111 9.55 23.13 -10.61
N GLY A 112 9.18 22.27 -11.57
CA GLY A 112 10.15 21.46 -12.30
C GLY A 112 10.64 20.23 -11.53
N ILE A 113 9.88 19.75 -10.54
CA ILE A 113 10.32 18.75 -9.55
C ILE A 113 9.36 17.55 -9.48
N ILE A 114 9.94 16.36 -9.30
CA ILE A 114 9.24 15.14 -8.91
C ILE A 114 9.60 14.81 -7.47
N ARG A 115 8.61 14.70 -6.61
CA ARG A 115 8.79 14.30 -5.21
C ARG A 115 8.21 12.92 -4.97
N ILE A 116 9.03 12.02 -4.48
CA ILE A 116 8.65 10.65 -4.15
C ILE A 116 8.78 10.50 -2.64
N PHE A 117 7.64 10.35 -1.99
CA PHE A 117 7.56 10.22 -0.55
C PHE A 117 7.05 8.83 -0.16
N ARG A 118 7.72 8.17 0.79
CA ARG A 118 7.32 6.87 1.37
C ARG A 118 7.53 6.86 2.88
N TRP A 119 6.56 6.29 3.59
CA TRP A 119 6.65 5.92 5.00
C TRP A 119 7.26 4.52 5.13
N GLY A 120 8.28 4.38 5.96
CA GLY A 120 8.87 3.12 6.37
C GLY A 120 8.48 2.75 7.80
N PHE A 121 9.20 1.74 8.33
CA PHE A 121 9.10 1.34 9.73
C PHE A 121 9.56 2.46 10.67
N PRO A 122 9.06 2.49 11.92
CA PRO A 122 9.51 3.47 12.91
C PRO A 122 11.03 3.40 13.11
N GLY A 123 11.67 4.56 13.17
CA GLY A 123 13.12 4.68 13.31
C GLY A 123 13.63 6.08 12.93
N LYS A 124 14.95 6.29 13.02
CA LYS A 124 15.59 7.58 12.69
C LYS A 124 15.40 8.00 11.22
N SER A 125 15.24 7.03 10.32
CA SER A 125 15.01 7.25 8.88
C SER A 125 13.65 6.68 8.47
N ARG A 126 12.60 7.07 9.21
CA ARG A 126 11.23 6.58 8.98
C ARG A 126 10.67 7.02 7.63
N CYS A 127 10.99 8.22 7.16
CA CYS A 127 10.50 8.72 5.88
C CYS A 127 11.61 8.73 4.84
N ILE A 128 11.25 8.30 3.63
CA ILE A 128 12.06 8.47 2.43
C ILE A 128 11.38 9.59 1.64
N ASP A 129 12.05 10.72 1.54
CA ASP A 129 11.59 11.87 0.77
C ASP A 129 12.69 12.25 -0.22
N VAL A 130 12.47 11.92 -1.50
CA VAL A 130 13.44 12.18 -2.55
C VAL A 130 12.83 13.07 -3.61
N ALA A 131 13.55 14.13 -3.95
CA ALA A 131 13.20 15.05 -5.02
C ALA A 131 14.14 14.86 -6.21
N TYR A 132 13.59 14.89 -7.41
CA TYR A 132 14.31 14.81 -8.68
C TYR A 132 13.88 15.96 -9.59
N SER A 133 14.76 16.43 -10.47
CA SER A 133 14.35 17.37 -11.50
C SER A 133 13.52 16.66 -12.57
N LEU A 134 12.49 17.32 -13.08
CA LEU A 134 11.73 16.85 -14.23
C LEU A 134 12.60 16.68 -15.48
N LYS A 135 13.69 17.46 -15.60
CA LYS A 135 14.64 17.38 -16.73
C LYS A 135 15.49 16.10 -16.72
N ASP A 136 15.62 15.47 -15.56
CA ASP A 136 16.42 14.26 -15.40
C ASP A 136 15.59 12.99 -15.72
N VAL A 137 14.29 13.13 -16.00
CA VAL A 137 13.45 11.98 -16.38
C VAL A 137 13.71 11.64 -17.84
N GLU A 138 14.11 10.40 -18.09
CA GLU A 138 14.39 9.91 -19.44
C GLU A 138 13.15 9.23 -20.05
N ALA A 139 12.57 8.31 -19.29
CA ALA A 139 11.44 7.50 -19.75
C ALA A 139 10.62 6.96 -18.57
N ILE A 140 9.42 6.51 -18.90
CA ILE A 140 8.58 5.71 -18.01
C ILE A 140 8.68 4.27 -18.50
N ARG A 141 9.19 3.38 -17.66
CA ARG A 141 9.31 1.97 -18.00
C ARG A 141 8.15 1.17 -17.43
N VAL A 142 7.53 0.33 -18.25
CA VAL A 142 6.54 -0.66 -17.80
C VAL A 142 7.20 -2.04 -17.80
N ASP A 143 7.10 -2.75 -16.67
CA ASP A 143 7.58 -4.13 -16.56
C ASP A 143 6.40 -5.08 -16.34
N PHE A 144 6.33 -6.11 -17.18
CA PHE A 144 5.31 -7.14 -17.14
C PHE A 144 5.96 -8.49 -16.87
N LYS A 145 5.86 -8.98 -15.63
CA LYS A 145 6.28 -10.33 -15.29
C LYS A 145 5.07 -11.27 -15.31
N GLN A 146 5.06 -12.18 -16.27
CA GLN A 146 4.08 -13.27 -16.33
C GLN A 146 4.54 -14.45 -15.48
N GLY A 147 3.61 -15.12 -14.77
CA GLY A 147 3.89 -16.26 -13.90
C GLY A 147 2.82 -16.46 -12.83
N VAL A 148 3.13 -17.29 -11.82
CA VAL A 148 2.22 -17.60 -10.69
C VAL A 148 1.84 -16.36 -9.88
N ASN A 149 2.71 -15.33 -9.87
CA ASN A 149 2.45 -14.03 -9.27
C ASN A 149 2.71 -12.92 -10.31
N PRO A 150 1.72 -12.58 -11.15
CA PRO A 150 1.90 -11.57 -12.18
C PRO A 150 2.18 -10.21 -11.55
N GLN A 151 3.32 -9.62 -11.89
CA GLN A 151 3.71 -8.29 -11.43
C GLN A 151 3.67 -7.33 -12.60
N ARG A 152 2.93 -6.24 -12.42
CA ARG A 152 2.83 -5.14 -13.37
C ARG A 152 3.36 -3.91 -12.67
N THR A 153 4.59 -3.52 -12.96
CA THR A 153 5.28 -2.46 -12.21
C THR A 153 5.62 -1.30 -13.13
N LEU A 154 5.22 -0.09 -12.71
CA LEU A 154 5.55 1.15 -13.39
C LEU A 154 6.83 1.71 -12.76
N TYR A 155 7.83 2.00 -13.56
CA TYR A 155 9.09 2.56 -13.11
C TYR A 155 9.34 3.94 -13.72
N LEU A 156 9.89 4.84 -12.92
CA LEU A 156 10.46 6.09 -13.39
C LEU A 156 11.95 5.88 -13.65
N ARG A 157 12.40 6.09 -14.89
CA ARG A 157 13.82 6.14 -15.21
C ARG A 157 14.32 7.57 -15.12
N VAL A 158 15.27 7.78 -14.20
CA VAL A 158 15.94 9.05 -13.99
C VAL A 158 17.42 8.90 -14.37
N LYS A 159 17.96 9.89 -15.07
CA LYS A 159 19.33 9.91 -15.59
C LYS A 159 20.34 9.59 -14.48
N GLY A 160 21.16 8.57 -14.74
CA GLY A 160 22.24 8.15 -13.84
C GLY A 160 21.79 7.56 -12.49
N LYS A 161 20.51 7.20 -12.34
CA LYS A 161 19.97 6.62 -11.09
C LYS A 161 19.25 5.30 -11.35
N ARG A 162 18.99 4.56 -10.26
CA ARG A 162 18.20 3.33 -10.29
C ARG A 162 16.74 3.66 -10.65
N GLU A 163 16.09 2.72 -11.35
CA GLU A 163 14.68 2.80 -11.69
C GLU A 163 13.82 2.80 -10.42
N ILE A 164 12.89 3.77 -10.31
CA ILE A 164 12.09 3.96 -9.10
C ILE A 164 10.67 3.45 -9.34
N PRO A 165 10.20 2.44 -8.58
CA PRO A 165 8.84 1.95 -8.74
C PRO A 165 7.83 3.03 -8.29
N LEU A 166 6.94 3.37 -9.21
CA LEU A 166 5.89 4.37 -9.02
C LEU A 166 4.60 3.76 -8.50
N ASN A 167 4.32 2.49 -8.79
CA ASN A 167 3.11 1.82 -8.33
C ASN A 167 3.35 0.90 -7.12
N GLN A 168 2.26 0.48 -6.49
CA GLN A 168 2.29 -0.37 -5.31
C GLN A 168 2.64 -1.81 -5.68
N ILE A 169 3.55 -2.42 -4.93
CA ILE A 169 3.78 -3.85 -4.98
C ILE A 169 2.54 -4.55 -4.38
N GLY A 170 1.91 -5.45 -5.14
CA GLY A 170 0.87 -6.36 -4.64
C GLY A 170 -0.60 -5.99 -4.89
N GLN A 171 -0.91 -4.95 -5.68
CA GLN A 171 -2.24 -4.86 -6.31
C GLN A 171 -2.11 -5.22 -7.79
N PRO A 172 -2.76 -6.29 -8.26
CA PRO A 172 -2.79 -6.59 -9.68
C PRO A 172 -3.75 -5.60 -10.37
N LEU A 173 -3.23 -4.41 -10.71
CA LEU A 173 -3.89 -3.51 -11.66
C LEU A 173 -4.05 -4.23 -12.99
N THR A 174 -5.12 -3.99 -13.74
CA THR A 174 -5.26 -4.59 -15.08
C THR A 174 -4.17 -4.08 -16.02
N ILE A 175 -3.91 -4.80 -17.12
CA ILE A 175 -2.92 -4.35 -18.12
C ILE A 175 -3.32 -2.97 -18.66
N GLU A 176 -4.60 -2.81 -18.98
CA GLU A 176 -5.19 -1.57 -19.47
C GLU A 176 -5.01 -0.41 -18.49
N GLU A 177 -5.21 -0.63 -17.18
CA GLU A 177 -5.00 0.40 -16.16
C GLU A 177 -3.54 0.85 -16.08
N VAL A 178 -2.59 -0.09 -16.14
CA VAL A 178 -1.16 0.21 -16.08
C VAL A 178 -0.70 0.94 -17.34
N GLU A 179 -1.14 0.50 -18.51
CA GLU A 179 -0.84 1.15 -19.79
C GLU A 179 -1.44 2.55 -19.85
N LYS A 180 -2.70 2.70 -19.43
CA LYS A 180 -3.35 4.01 -19.36
C LYS A 180 -2.60 4.94 -18.42
N GLN A 181 -2.23 4.47 -17.23
CA GLN A 181 -1.47 5.26 -16.27
C GLN A 181 -0.08 5.65 -16.82
N ALA A 182 0.60 4.73 -17.50
CA ALA A 182 1.89 4.99 -18.15
C ALA A 182 1.76 6.04 -19.25
N ALA A 183 0.79 5.89 -20.14
CA ALA A 183 0.53 6.81 -21.25
C ALA A 183 0.14 8.21 -20.76
N GLU A 184 -0.74 8.29 -19.74
CA GLU A 184 -1.13 9.56 -19.13
C GLU A 184 0.04 10.27 -18.47
N LEU A 185 0.93 9.52 -17.80
CA LEU A 185 2.10 10.08 -17.13
C LEU A 185 3.19 10.47 -18.14
N ALA A 186 3.39 9.70 -19.21
CA ALA A 186 4.33 10.00 -20.29
C ALA A 186 3.91 11.26 -21.04
N LYS A 187 2.61 11.37 -21.40
CA LYS A 187 2.04 12.57 -22.00
C LYS A 187 2.18 13.78 -21.07
N PHE A 188 2.02 13.58 -19.77
CA PHE A 188 2.24 14.65 -18.79
C PHE A 188 3.71 15.06 -18.76
N LEU A 189 4.64 14.14 -18.62
CA LEU A 189 6.08 14.45 -18.50
C LEU A 189 6.76 14.79 -19.84
N GLN A 190 6.09 14.56 -20.98
CA GLN A 190 6.64 14.68 -22.33
C GLN A 190 7.85 13.76 -22.58
N VAL A 191 7.79 12.54 -22.03
CA VAL A 191 8.84 11.51 -22.16
C VAL A 191 8.29 10.27 -22.86
N ALA A 192 9.18 9.41 -23.37
CA ALA A 192 8.79 8.16 -23.99
C ALA A 192 8.33 7.13 -22.94
N VAL A 193 7.46 6.21 -23.35
CA VAL A 193 7.16 4.97 -22.62
C VAL A 193 8.08 3.89 -23.17
N GLU A 194 8.79 3.20 -22.28
CA GLU A 194 9.63 2.06 -22.61
C GLU A 194 9.08 0.79 -21.98
N GLY A 195 9.28 -0.35 -22.64
CA GLY A 195 8.75 -1.64 -22.19
C GLY A 195 7.45 -2.00 -22.90
N ILE A 196 7.62 -2.85 -23.93
CA ILE A 196 6.63 -3.79 -24.45
C ILE A 196 7.34 -5.14 -24.48
#